data_AF-A0A948Y9V3-F1
#
_entry.id   AF-A0A948Y9V3-F1
#
_cell.length_a   1.000
_cell.length_b   1.000
_cell.length_c   1.000
_cell.angle_alpha   90.00
_cell.angle_beta   90.00
_cell.angle_gamma   90.00
#
_symmetry.space_group_name_H-M   'P 1'
#
loop_
_entity.id
_entity.type
_entity.pdbx_description
1 polymer ?
#
loop_
_entity_poly.entity_id
_entity_poly.type
_entity_poly.pdbx_seq_one_letter_code
_entity_poly.pdbx_strand_id
1 'polypeptide(L)'
;LERKNITEKSTNYDMIKLTGDIQRDLLFELIMSMRHKLITVGGARHLAKDFLALFPFRTKEEIIEKMKNLSEKYPEARAVYLNYAVPHQNQVEKELIDKISQHLQSGNIDQALNIAKGGI
;
A
#
# COMPACT_ATOMS: atom_id res chain seq x y z
N LEU A 1 -24.27 -14.65 9.22
CA LEU A 1 -23.29 -15.45 8.45
C LEU A 1 -23.04 -14.87 7.05
N GLU A 2 -24.04 -14.30 6.38
CA GLU A 2 -23.87 -13.73 5.02
C GLU A 2 -23.00 -12.45 4.94
N ARG A 3 -23.02 -11.56 5.94
CA ARG A 3 -22.24 -10.30 5.90
C ARG A 3 -20.72 -10.52 5.89
N LYS A 4 -20.20 -11.52 6.63
CA LYS A 4 -18.76 -11.85 6.66
C LYS A 4 -18.23 -12.32 5.29
N ASN A 5 -19.01 -13.14 4.59
CA ASN A 5 -18.63 -13.67 3.27
C ASN A 5 -18.58 -12.60 2.17
N ILE A 6 -19.35 -11.52 2.28
CA ILE A 6 -19.34 -10.42 1.31
C ILE A 6 -18.14 -9.50 1.57
N THR A 7 -17.84 -9.20 2.84
CA THR A 7 -16.69 -8.37 3.22
C THR A 7 -15.36 -9.02 2.83
N GLU A 8 -15.17 -10.31 3.11
CA GLU A 8 -13.92 -11.03 2.76
C GLU A 8 -13.69 -11.14 1.25
N LYS A 9 -14.75 -11.32 0.45
CA LYS A 9 -14.65 -11.32 -1.02
C LYS A 9 -14.29 -9.94 -1.57
N SER A 10 -14.86 -8.87 -1.02
CA SER A 10 -14.53 -7.49 -1.40
C SER A 10 -13.08 -7.14 -1.08
N THR A 11 -12.61 -7.50 0.12
CA THR A 11 -11.22 -7.26 0.54
C THR A 11 -10.21 -8.00 -0.33
N ASN A 12 -10.51 -9.25 -0.72
CA ASN A 12 -9.66 -10.02 -1.61
C ASN A 12 -9.59 -9.39 -3.02
N TYR A 13 -10.72 -8.95 -3.56
CA TYR A 13 -10.75 -8.26 -4.86
C TYR A 13 -9.93 -6.97 -4.87
N ASP A 14 -10.05 -6.15 -3.83
CA ASP A 14 -9.28 -4.91 -3.69
C ASP A 14 -7.77 -5.17 -3.61
N MET A 15 -7.37 -6.23 -2.89
CA MET A 15 -5.98 -6.65 -2.77
C MET A 15 -5.40 -7.15 -4.10
N ILE A 16 -6.17 -7.97 -4.84
CA ILE A 16 -5.78 -8.46 -6.16
C ILE A 16 -5.61 -7.28 -7.12
N LYS A 17 -6.58 -6.34 -7.11
CA LYS A 17 -6.53 -5.16 -7.97
C LYS A 17 -5.32 -4.29 -7.65
N LEU A 18 -5.10 -3.93 -6.38
CA LEU A 18 -3.96 -3.13 -5.95
C LEU A 18 -2.62 -3.75 -6.37
N THR A 19 -2.50 -5.07 -6.18
CA THR A 19 -1.28 -5.79 -6.55
C THR A 19 -1.05 -5.79 -8.06
N GLY A 20 -2.12 -5.94 -8.85
CA GLY A 20 -2.06 -5.86 -10.31
C GLY A 20 -1.71 -4.47 -10.83
N ASP A 21 -2.22 -3.42 -10.18
CA ASP A 21 -1.90 -2.02 -10.51
C ASP A 21 -0.41 -1.73 -10.20
N ILE A 22 0.09 -2.14 -9.03
CA ILE A 22 1.51 -2.03 -8.67
C ILE A 22 2.41 -2.79 -9.66
N GLN A 23 2.03 -4.02 -10.03
CA GLN A 23 2.77 -4.81 -11.03
C GLN A 23 2.89 -4.09 -12.36
N ARG A 24 1.79 -3.50 -12.83
CA ARG A 24 1.74 -2.76 -14.10
C ARG A 24 2.64 -1.54 -14.05
N ASP A 25 2.53 -0.74 -12.99
CA ASP A 25 3.30 0.48 -12.84
C ASP A 25 4.80 0.20 -12.68
N LEU A 26 5.15 -0.84 -11.92
CA LEU A 26 6.54 -1.25 -11.78
C LEU A 26 7.15 -1.76 -13.09
N LEU A 27 6.38 -2.51 -13.88
CA LEU A 27 6.81 -2.92 -15.21
C LEU A 27 7.03 -1.71 -16.11
N PHE A 28 6.12 -0.73 -16.07
CA PHE A 28 6.26 0.50 -16.83
C PHE A 28 7.52 1.28 -16.44
N GLU A 29 7.76 1.48 -15.14
CA GLU A 29 8.97 2.14 -14.64
C GLU A 29 10.24 1.39 -15.07
N LEU A 30 10.27 0.05 -14.97
CA LEU A 30 11.41 -0.73 -15.45
C LEU A 30 11.69 -0.52 -16.95
N ILE A 31 10.65 -0.52 -17.79
CA ILE A 31 10.78 -0.27 -19.23
C ILE A 31 11.33 1.12 -19.49
N MET A 32 10.82 2.12 -18.77
CA MET A 32 11.24 3.52 -18.89
C MET A 32 12.69 3.70 -18.43
N SER A 33 13.05 3.17 -17.27
CA SER A 33 14.41 3.21 -16.74
C SER A 33 15.41 2.50 -17.66
N MET A 34 15.04 1.37 -18.28
CA MET A 34 15.90 0.71 -19.26
C MET A 34 16.06 1.55 -20.54
N ARG A 35 14.97 2.12 -21.05
CA ARG A 35 14.98 3.00 -22.24
C ARG A 35 15.89 4.22 -22.03
N HIS A 36 15.87 4.77 -20.82
CA HIS A 36 16.70 5.91 -20.42
C HIS A 36 18.10 5.51 -19.90
N LYS A 37 18.46 4.22 -19.96
CA LYS A 37 19.75 3.66 -19.50
C LYS A 37 20.04 3.93 -18.01
N LEU A 38 19.00 4.11 -17.19
CA LEU A 38 19.09 4.26 -15.74
C LEU A 38 19.30 2.91 -15.05
N ILE A 39 18.77 1.84 -15.65
CA ILE A 39 18.97 0.46 -15.21
C ILE A 39 19.38 -0.43 -16.38
N THR A 40 20.22 -1.43 -16.11
CA THR A 40 20.55 -2.47 -17.10
C THR A 40 19.46 -3.54 -17.16
N VAL A 41 19.41 -4.31 -18.24
CA VAL A 41 18.50 -5.47 -18.34
C VAL A 41 18.71 -6.47 -17.19
N GLY A 42 19.97 -6.69 -16.79
CA GLY A 42 20.30 -7.53 -15.64
C GLY A 42 19.77 -6.96 -14.32
N GLY A 43 19.93 -5.65 -14.11
CA GLY A 43 19.39 -4.94 -12.95
C GLY A 43 17.86 -5.02 -12.90
N ALA A 44 17.19 -4.76 -14.02
CA ALA A 44 15.72 -4.86 -14.13
C ALA A 44 15.22 -6.26 -13.84
N ARG A 45 15.93 -7.31 -14.30
CA ARG A 45 15.60 -8.70 -13.99
C ARG A 45 15.76 -9.01 -12.50
N HIS A 46 16.80 -8.49 -11.85
CA HIS A 46 16.97 -8.66 -10.41
C HIS A 46 15.86 -7.95 -9.61
N LEU A 47 15.53 -6.71 -9.96
CA LEU A 47 14.43 -5.98 -9.34
C LEU A 47 13.12 -6.77 -9.50
N ALA A 48 12.77 -7.20 -10.71
CA ALA A 48 11.57 -7.98 -10.96
C ALA A 48 11.52 -9.28 -10.15
N LYS A 49 12.66 -9.99 -10.04
CA LYS A 49 12.78 -11.20 -9.21
C LYS A 49 12.52 -10.90 -7.73
N ASP A 50 13.15 -9.85 -7.22
CA ASP A 50 13.00 -9.44 -5.81
C ASP A 50 11.57 -9.00 -5.52
N PHE A 51 10.93 -8.27 -6.42
CA PHE A 51 9.52 -7.93 -6.32
C PHE A 51 8.61 -9.16 -6.29
N LEU A 52 8.84 -10.12 -7.19
CA LEU A 52 8.05 -11.37 -7.23
C LEU A 52 8.24 -12.22 -5.97
N ALA A 53 9.41 -12.13 -5.32
CA ALA A 53 9.68 -12.81 -4.06
C ALA A 53 8.94 -12.19 -2.86
N LEU A 54 8.33 -11.01 -3.00
CA LEU A 54 7.51 -10.37 -1.96
C LEU A 54 6.15 -11.06 -1.75
N PHE A 55 5.71 -11.86 -2.74
CA PHE A 55 4.43 -12.55 -2.71
C PHE A 55 4.45 -13.77 -1.78
N PRO A 56 3.28 -14.16 -1.20
CA PRO A 56 1.99 -13.47 -1.28
C PRO A 56 1.88 -12.29 -0.29
N PHE A 57 0.93 -11.39 -0.56
CA PHE A 57 0.57 -10.31 0.37
C PHE A 57 -0.73 -10.62 1.11
N ARG A 58 -0.79 -10.30 2.40
CA ARG A 58 -1.93 -10.55 3.29
C ARG A 58 -2.75 -9.29 3.55
N THR A 59 -2.11 -8.12 3.60
CA THR A 59 -2.78 -6.83 3.83
C THR A 59 -2.23 -5.73 2.94
N LYS A 60 -2.97 -4.62 2.82
CA LYS A 60 -2.53 -3.45 2.03
C LYS A 60 -1.29 -2.81 2.65
N GLU A 61 -1.25 -2.75 3.98
CA GLU A 61 -0.14 -2.21 4.76
C GLU A 61 1.13 -3.02 4.49
N GLU A 62 1.03 -4.35 4.43
CA GLU A 62 2.15 -5.23 4.09
C GLU A 62 2.67 -4.98 2.67
N ILE A 63 1.79 -4.72 1.70
CA ILE A 63 2.18 -4.35 0.33
C ILE A 63 3.00 -3.05 0.37
N ILE A 64 2.47 -2.02 1.03
CA ILE A 64 3.11 -0.70 1.10
C ILE A 64 4.47 -0.78 1.80
N GLU A 65 4.58 -1.51 2.91
CA GLU A 65 5.83 -1.71 3.63
C GLU A 65 6.87 -2.47 2.79
N LYS A 66 6.47 -3.58 2.15
CA LYS A 66 7.36 -4.34 1.27
C LYS A 66 7.81 -3.51 0.05
N MET A 67 6.92 -2.68 -0.50
CA MET A 67 7.26 -1.75 -1.58
C MET A 67 8.21 -0.63 -1.12
N LYS A 68 8.06 -0.15 0.12
CA LYS A 68 9.01 0.79 0.73
C LYS A 68 10.41 0.18 0.74
N ASN A 69 10.55 -1.03 1.30
CA ASN A 69 11.84 -1.72 1.39
C ASN A 69 12.44 -1.99 -0.01
N LEU A 70 11.61 -2.35 -0.98
CA LEU A 70 12.05 -2.52 -2.36
C LEU A 70 12.55 -1.19 -2.95
N SER A 71 11.88 -0.07 -2.68
CA SER A 71 12.27 1.26 -3.17
C SER A 71 13.55 1.81 -2.55
N GLU A 72 13.88 1.39 -1.33
CA GLU A 72 15.15 1.72 -0.67
C GLU A 72 16.33 1.01 -1.36
N LYS A 73 16.10 -0.20 -1.87
CA LYS A 73 17.09 -0.98 -2.62
C LYS A 73 17.17 -0.59 -4.10
N TYR A 74 16.03 -0.23 -4.70
CA TYR A 74 15.90 0.06 -6.13
C TYR A 74 15.23 1.43 -6.34
N PRO A 75 16.00 2.47 -6.73
CA PRO A 75 15.45 3.80 -6.97
C PRO A 75 14.30 3.83 -7.98
N GLU A 76 14.28 2.93 -8.95
CA GLU A 76 13.24 2.78 -9.97
C GLU A 76 11.88 2.40 -9.37
N ALA A 77 11.86 1.72 -8.22
CA ALA A 77 10.62 1.35 -7.53
C ALA A 77 10.05 2.49 -6.66
N ARG A 78 10.79 3.60 -6.48
CA ARG A 78 10.40 4.70 -5.59
C ARG A 78 9.16 5.43 -6.06
N ALA A 79 9.06 5.73 -7.34
CA ALA A 79 7.89 6.41 -7.90
C ALA A 79 6.62 5.56 -7.67
N VAL A 80 6.72 4.25 -7.93
CA VAL A 80 5.63 3.30 -7.69
C VAL A 80 5.26 3.30 -6.22
N TYR A 81 6.21 3.10 -5.30
CA TYR A 81 5.92 3.12 -3.86
C TYR A 81 5.16 4.38 -3.44
N LEU A 82 5.61 5.57 -3.85
CA LEU A 82 4.96 6.83 -3.47
C LEU A 82 3.53 6.96 -4.03
N ASN A 83 3.29 6.50 -5.26
CA ASN A 83 1.96 6.55 -5.89
C ASN A 83 0.90 5.78 -5.09
N TYR A 84 1.29 4.74 -4.36
CA TYR A 84 0.36 3.92 -3.56
C TYR A 84 0.42 4.24 -2.06
N ALA A 85 1.59 4.62 -1.53
CA ALA A 85 1.75 4.92 -0.11
C ALA A 85 1.01 6.19 0.31
N VAL A 86 1.09 7.26 -0.49
CA VAL A 86 0.47 8.55 -0.14
C VAL A 86 -1.06 8.46 -0.09
N PRO A 87 -1.76 7.91 -1.10
CA PRO A 87 -3.20 7.74 -1.02
C PRO A 87 -3.64 6.83 0.14
N HIS A 88 -2.85 5.79 0.42
CA HIS A 88 -3.13 4.90 1.54
C HIS A 88 -3.02 5.61 2.89
N GLN A 89 -1.96 6.41 3.10
CA GLN A 89 -1.82 7.21 4.32
C GLN A 89 -2.96 8.22 4.49
N ASN A 90 -3.35 8.92 3.42
CA ASN A 90 -4.47 9.85 3.46
C ASN A 90 -5.79 9.15 3.80
N GLN A 91 -5.99 7.91 3.31
CA GLN A 91 -7.16 7.12 3.65
C GLN A 91 -7.15 6.71 5.13
N VAL A 92 -6.03 6.22 5.65
CA VAL A 92 -5.87 5.85 7.06
C VAL A 92 -6.11 7.05 7.97
N GLU A 93 -5.56 8.22 7.63
CA GLU A 93 -5.76 9.46 8.36
C GLU A 93 -7.24 9.88 8.36
N LYS A 94 -7.90 9.80 7.21
CA LYS A 94 -9.33 10.10 7.12
C LYS A 94 -10.17 9.16 7.98
N GLU A 95 -9.90 7.85 7.94
CA GLU A 95 -10.59 6.86 8.77
C GLU A 95 -10.39 7.12 10.26
N LEU A 96 -9.20 7.60 10.66
CA LEU A 96 -8.91 8.00 12.04
C LEU A 96 -9.73 9.22 12.45
N ILE A 97 -9.77 10.26 11.62
CA ILE A 97 -10.54 11.49 11.85
C ILE A 97 -12.04 11.16 11.95
N ASP A 98 -12.54 10.30 11.07
CA ASP A 98 -13.95 9.89 11.08
C ASP A 98 -14.30 9.15 12.40
N LYS A 99 -13.42 8.27 12.89
CA LYS A 99 -13.60 7.59 14.19
C LYS A 99 -13.58 8.58 15.35
N ILE A 100 -12.64 9.54 15.35
CA ILE A 100 -12.59 10.59 16.38
C ILE A 100 -13.89 11.39 16.39
N SER A 101 -14.36 11.81 15.21
CA SER A 101 -15.62 12.54 15.05
C SER A 101 -16.82 11.77 15.61
N GLN A 102 -16.91 10.47 15.33
CA GLN A 102 -17.95 9.59 15.88
C GLN A 102 -17.93 9.53 17.41
N HIS A 103 -16.74 9.40 18.01
CA HIS A 103 -16.60 9.39 19.47
C HIS A 103 -16.99 10.74 20.10
N LEU A 104 -16.62 11.86 19.48
CA LEU A 104 -17.03 13.20 19.93
C LEU A 104 -18.55 13.38 19.87
N GLN A 105 -19.18 12.99 18.75
CA GLN A 105 -20.64 13.08 18.58
C GLN A 105 -21.41 12.22 19.59
N SER A 106 -20.82 11.10 19.99
CA SER A 106 -21.41 10.18 20.97
C SER A 106 -21.13 10.57 22.43
N GLY A 107 -20.44 11.70 22.67
CA GLY A 107 -20.05 12.15 24.01
C GLY A 107 -18.88 11.36 24.63
N ASN A 108 -18.25 10.46 23.87
CA ASN A 108 -17.15 9.61 24.31
C ASN A 108 -15.79 10.32 24.18
N ILE A 109 -15.64 11.44 24.88
CA ILE A 109 -14.48 12.34 24.73
C ILE A 109 -13.15 11.65 25.06
N ASP A 110 -13.11 10.81 26.09
CA ASP A 110 -11.89 10.08 26.48
C ASP A 110 -11.40 9.14 25.38
N GLN A 111 -12.32 8.47 24.68
CA GLN A 111 -11.99 7.58 23.56
C GLN A 111 -11.52 8.38 22.35
N ALA A 112 -12.16 9.51 22.04
CA ALA A 112 -11.71 10.43 21.01
C ALA A 112 -10.26 10.91 21.27
N LEU A 113 -9.95 11.29 22.52
CA LEU A 113 -8.61 11.73 22.93
C LEU A 113 -7.58 10.60 22.90
N ASN A 114 -7.96 9.37 23.26
CA ASN A 114 -7.07 8.21 23.20
C ASN A 114 -6.63 7.92 21.76
N ILE A 115 -7.60 7.85 20.84
CA ILE A 115 -7.36 7.60 19.41
C ILE A 115 -6.52 8.72 18.79
N ALA A 116 -6.82 9.99 19.10
CA ALA A 116 -6.08 11.15 18.58
C ALA A 116 -4.61 11.20 19.03
N LYS A 117 -4.29 10.62 20.19
CA LYS A 117 -2.92 10.52 20.71
C LYS A 117 -2.13 9.33 20.14
N GLY A 118 -2.72 8.55 19.24
CA GLY A 118 -2.12 7.32 18.71
C GLY A 118 -2.26 6.11 19.65
N GLY A 119 -3.14 6.19 20.65
CA GLY A 119 -3.55 5.05 21.46
C GLY A 119 -4.49 4.16 20.67
N ILE A 120 -3.93 3.10 20.08
CA ILE A 120 -4.67 1.99 19.47
C ILE A 120 -4.96 0.94 20.55
#